data_AF-A0A7S2DKF4-F1
#
_entry.id   AF-A0A7S2DKF4-F1
#
_cell.length_a   1.000
_cell.length_b   1.000
_cell.length_c   1.000
_cell.angle_alpha   90.00
_cell.angle_beta   90.00
_cell.angle_gamma   90.00
#
_symmetry.space_group_name_H-M   'P 1'
#
loop_
_entity.id
_entity.type
_entity.pdbx_description
1 polymer ?
#
loop_
_entity_poly.entity_id
_entity_poly.type
_entity_poly.pdbx_seq_one_letter_code
_entity_poly.pdbx_strand_id
1 'polypeptide(L)'
;QARPPAPQVGPHPSLSPATTKMVEALDLGALNKRLKREKAQSGDITASLIWNDPSDLDLHADIDVKGGGKKHIWYANKKDAGGYLDVDMNVGDSGKRFSLEPVENIFWKTPPPGKYKIYVENAGTKSHPTKWGSKYTTDKRMIPFKVFLNKDGAMKTFSGKMDGACSTQQTIVAFQFSVAGSAAPGTGGGGNYIVFPPETSNTTFKDLCSKHRIAWKVGSGFYAVARPEKIQSYKEMLLQNVKADKFTVGQGPCRKALGWPDGELKMGPKDIKEGHRLFVQSTSANRVIPPGTHVLFEVTAEEYAKHKKARSTKYEDETHTTGKSGMTAAAKAAAKAKAKAKGKAKAAPKARAAAPPARA
;
A
#
# COMPACT_ATOMS: atom_id res chain seq x y z
N GLN A 1 64.43 14.18 39.64
CA GLN A 1 64.44 12.71 39.83
C GLN A 1 63.04 12.34 40.34
N ALA A 2 62.28 11.36 39.88
CA ALA A 2 62.25 10.48 38.71
C ALA A 2 60.75 10.13 38.51
N ARG A 3 60.31 9.86 37.29
CA ARG A 3 58.91 9.57 36.93
C ARG A 3 58.52 8.17 37.42
N PRO A 4 57.35 7.94 38.06
CA PRO A 4 56.90 6.59 38.35
C PRO A 4 56.17 5.96 37.14
N PRO A 5 56.11 4.62 37.08
CA PRO A 5 55.87 3.86 35.86
C PRO A 5 54.37 3.66 35.57
N ALA A 6 54.07 3.38 34.31
CA ALA A 6 52.87 2.68 33.86
C ALA A 6 53.31 1.58 32.87
N PRO A 7 52.54 0.51 32.62
CA PRO A 7 51.52 -0.18 33.41
C PRO A 7 51.80 -1.70 33.49
N GLN A 8 51.01 -2.48 34.25
CA GLN A 8 50.63 -3.85 33.84
C GLN A 8 49.19 -4.17 34.25
N VAL A 9 48.52 -4.88 33.33
CA VAL A 9 47.09 -5.15 33.25
C VAL A 9 46.73 -6.31 34.19
N GLY A 10 45.89 -6.05 35.19
CA GLY A 10 45.26 -7.08 36.00
C GLY A 10 43.99 -7.65 35.34
N PRO A 11 43.55 -8.86 35.71
CA PRO A 11 42.47 -9.57 35.02
C PRO A 11 41.13 -8.83 35.15
N HIS A 12 40.37 -8.87 34.06
CA HIS A 12 39.01 -8.32 33.95
C HIS A 12 38.17 -8.58 35.22
N PRO A 13 37.51 -7.55 35.80
CA PRO A 13 36.43 -7.79 36.74
C PRO A 13 35.26 -8.45 36.00
N SER A 14 35.05 -9.71 36.34
CA SER A 14 33.80 -10.48 36.31
C SER A 14 32.57 -9.66 35.91
N LEU A 15 32.04 -9.93 34.72
CA LEU A 15 30.71 -9.50 34.31
C LEU A 15 29.67 -10.19 35.22
N SER A 16 29.09 -9.38 36.10
CA SER A 16 27.97 -9.71 36.98
C SER A 16 26.66 -10.06 36.20
N PRO A 17 25.65 -10.65 36.87
CA PRO A 17 24.65 -11.58 36.32
C PRO A 17 23.48 -10.91 35.58
N ALA A 18 23.75 -10.07 34.58
CA ALA A 18 22.70 -9.47 33.76
C ALA A 18 22.16 -10.41 32.66
N THR A 19 22.77 -11.58 32.47
CA THR A 19 22.42 -12.50 31.37
C THR A 19 21.30 -13.51 31.71
N THR A 20 20.78 -13.51 32.95
CA THR A 20 19.85 -14.54 33.44
C THR A 20 18.38 -14.11 33.50
N LYS A 21 17.95 -13.11 32.71
CA LYS A 21 16.51 -12.75 32.60
C LYS A 21 15.96 -12.67 31.17
N MET A 22 16.53 -13.43 30.22
CA MET A 22 15.94 -13.63 28.89
C MET A 22 15.18 -14.97 28.81
N VAL A 23 14.12 -15.09 29.61
CA VAL A 23 13.08 -16.11 29.40
C VAL A 23 11.83 -15.38 28.89
N GLU A 24 11.59 -15.51 27.58
CA GLU A 24 10.30 -15.41 26.88
C GLU A 24 9.28 -14.33 27.32
N ALA A 25 9.62 -13.05 27.23
CA ALA A 25 8.60 -12.01 27.22
C ALA A 25 7.85 -12.02 25.87
N LEU A 26 6.51 -11.91 25.89
CA LEU A 26 5.70 -11.62 24.70
C LEU A 26 5.95 -10.15 24.28
N ASP A 27 7.14 -9.89 23.74
CA ASP A 27 7.60 -8.57 23.33
C ASP A 27 7.86 -8.51 21.81
N LEU A 28 8.25 -7.33 21.34
CA LEU A 28 8.51 -7.11 19.91
C LEU A 28 9.72 -7.91 19.41
N GLY A 29 10.70 -8.18 20.27
CA GLY A 29 11.87 -8.98 19.92
C GLY A 29 11.48 -10.44 19.70
N ALA A 30 10.65 -11.01 20.58
CA ALA A 30 10.07 -12.34 20.43
C ALA A 30 9.21 -12.43 19.16
N LEU A 31 8.34 -11.45 18.91
CA LEU A 31 7.55 -11.38 17.67
C LEU A 31 8.45 -11.46 16.43
N ASN A 32 9.45 -10.59 16.32
CA ASN A 32 10.31 -10.51 15.14
C ASN A 32 11.06 -11.82 14.87
N LYS A 33 11.52 -12.50 15.92
CA LYS A 33 12.15 -13.82 15.80
C LYS A 33 11.17 -14.86 15.22
N ARG A 34 9.93 -14.88 15.71
CA ARG A 34 8.89 -15.83 15.29
C ARG A 34 8.43 -15.57 13.86
N LEU A 35 8.13 -14.32 13.51
CA LEU A 35 7.78 -13.94 12.13
C LEU A 35 8.88 -14.34 11.13
N LYS A 36 10.15 -14.12 11.48
CA LYS A 36 11.29 -14.54 10.66
C LYS A 36 11.38 -16.07 10.54
N ARG A 37 11.20 -16.80 11.65
CA ARG A 37 11.24 -18.27 11.70
C ARG A 37 10.18 -18.88 10.78
N GLU A 38 8.96 -18.34 10.81
CA GLU A 38 7.84 -18.82 10.00
C GLU A 38 7.74 -18.17 8.61
N LYS A 39 8.67 -17.28 8.26
CA LYS A 39 8.71 -16.56 6.97
C LYS A 39 7.43 -15.76 6.69
N ALA A 40 6.86 -15.16 7.75
CA ALA A 40 5.67 -14.32 7.66
C ALA A 40 5.91 -13.08 6.79
N GLN A 41 4.89 -12.68 6.04
CA GLN A 41 4.87 -11.45 5.25
C GLN A 41 4.29 -10.28 6.04
N SER A 42 4.53 -9.08 5.54
CA SER A 42 3.98 -7.84 6.04
C SER A 42 3.36 -7.02 4.91
N GLY A 43 2.47 -6.09 5.27
CA GLY A 43 1.88 -5.10 4.38
C GLY A 43 1.55 -3.80 5.11
N ASP A 44 0.81 -2.92 4.44
CA ASP A 44 0.32 -1.63 4.97
C ASP A 44 -0.44 -1.83 6.30
N ILE A 45 -1.15 -2.95 6.43
CA ILE A 45 -1.67 -3.45 7.71
C ILE A 45 -1.15 -4.86 7.95
N THR A 46 -0.60 -5.10 9.13
CA THR A 46 -0.16 -6.43 9.59
C THR A 46 -0.61 -6.62 11.03
N ALA A 47 -1.35 -7.69 11.29
CA ALA A 47 -1.75 -8.12 12.61
C ALA A 47 -1.09 -9.47 12.91
N SER A 48 -0.37 -9.57 14.04
CA SER A 48 0.31 -10.80 14.42
C SER A 48 0.00 -11.14 15.87
N LEU A 49 -0.31 -12.40 16.12
CA LEU A 49 -0.59 -12.97 17.43
C LEU A 49 0.61 -13.81 17.88
N ILE A 50 1.06 -13.67 19.12
CA ILE A 50 2.04 -14.57 19.74
C ILE A 50 1.61 -15.01 21.13
N TRP A 51 1.96 -16.24 21.50
CA TRP A 51 1.71 -16.82 22.81
C TRP A 51 2.78 -17.88 23.15
N ASN A 52 2.87 -18.31 24.41
CA ASN A 52 3.87 -19.29 24.87
C ASN A 52 3.18 -20.52 25.47
N ASP A 53 2.39 -21.21 24.63
CA ASP A 53 1.52 -22.30 25.05
C ASP A 53 1.21 -23.24 23.85
N PRO A 54 1.09 -24.56 24.06
CA PRO A 54 0.80 -25.53 22.98
C PRO A 54 -0.64 -25.45 22.44
N SER A 55 -1.53 -24.75 23.13
CA SER A 55 -2.92 -24.57 22.71
C SER A 55 -3.02 -23.90 21.35
N ASP A 56 -4.13 -24.17 20.69
CA ASP A 56 -4.47 -23.64 19.38
C ASP A 56 -5.28 -22.34 19.59
N LEU A 57 -4.60 -21.20 19.43
CA LEU A 57 -5.22 -19.90 19.45
C LEU A 57 -5.25 -19.35 18.03
N ASP A 58 -6.43 -18.99 17.56
CA ASP A 58 -6.62 -18.51 16.20
C ASP A 58 -6.69 -16.98 16.16
N LEU A 59 -6.01 -16.40 15.18
CA LEU A 59 -6.12 -15.00 14.83
C LEU A 59 -7.20 -14.82 13.76
N HIS A 60 -8.19 -14.00 14.05
CA HIS A 60 -9.28 -13.68 13.14
C HIS A 60 -9.28 -12.20 12.76
N ALA A 61 -9.80 -11.94 11.57
CA ALA A 61 -10.15 -10.60 11.12
C ALA A 61 -11.54 -10.57 10.50
N ASP A 62 -12.47 -9.83 11.11
CA ASP A 62 -13.72 -9.42 10.47
C ASP A 62 -13.51 -8.07 9.79
N ILE A 63 -13.93 -7.97 8.53
CA ILE A 63 -13.82 -6.75 7.73
C ILE A 63 -15.19 -6.42 7.15
N ASP A 64 -15.79 -5.33 7.62
CA ASP A 64 -16.95 -4.72 6.98
C ASP A 64 -16.44 -3.80 5.85
N VAL A 65 -16.30 -4.36 4.66
CA VAL A 65 -15.78 -3.67 3.48
C VAL A 65 -16.80 -2.66 3.00
N LYS A 66 -16.41 -1.38 2.91
CA LYS A 66 -17.30 -0.31 2.45
C LYS A 66 -17.79 -0.63 1.03
N GLY A 67 -19.09 -0.90 0.88
CA GLY A 67 -19.70 -1.28 -0.41
C GLY A 67 -19.44 -2.71 -0.87
N GLY A 68 -18.74 -3.54 -0.05
CA GLY A 68 -18.38 -4.92 -0.36
C GLY A 68 -18.92 -5.97 0.63
N GLY A 69 -19.58 -5.52 1.70
CA GLY A 69 -20.16 -6.38 2.73
C GLY A 69 -19.14 -6.92 3.73
N LYS A 70 -19.60 -7.83 4.60
CA LYS A 70 -18.77 -8.45 5.64
C LYS A 70 -17.93 -9.57 5.06
N LYS A 71 -16.64 -9.57 5.39
CA LYS A 71 -15.61 -10.54 5.02
C LYS A 71 -14.92 -11.05 6.28
N HIS A 72 -14.38 -12.26 6.23
CA HIS A 72 -13.78 -12.91 7.39
C HIS A 72 -12.54 -13.70 6.99
N ILE A 73 -11.43 -13.41 7.65
CA ILE A 73 -10.16 -14.14 7.49
C ILE A 73 -9.91 -14.94 8.76
N TRP A 74 -9.72 -16.25 8.60
CA TRP A 74 -9.46 -17.22 9.68
C TRP A 74 -8.87 -18.52 9.09
N TYR A 75 -8.58 -19.53 9.92
CA TYR A 75 -7.88 -20.75 9.48
C TYR A 75 -8.56 -21.44 8.28
N ALA A 76 -9.90 -21.47 8.22
CA ALA A 76 -10.62 -22.12 7.12
C ALA A 76 -10.80 -21.21 5.89
N ASN A 77 -10.75 -19.88 6.06
CA ASN A 77 -10.81 -18.91 4.97
C ASN A 77 -9.62 -17.95 5.04
N LYS A 78 -8.44 -18.43 4.64
CA LYS A 78 -7.18 -17.71 4.86
C LYS A 78 -7.04 -16.43 4.03
N LYS A 79 -7.79 -16.26 2.93
CA LYS A 79 -7.67 -15.11 2.01
C LYS A 79 -9.03 -14.51 1.70
N ASP A 80 -9.25 -13.28 2.15
CA ASP A 80 -10.44 -12.49 1.83
C ASP A 80 -10.14 -11.00 1.97
N ALA A 81 -10.98 -10.13 1.42
CA ALA A 81 -10.83 -8.67 1.51
C ALA A 81 -9.39 -8.15 1.22
N GLY A 82 -8.65 -8.79 0.31
CA GLY A 82 -7.26 -8.43 -0.02
C GLY A 82 -6.22 -8.76 1.06
N GLY A 83 -6.60 -9.41 2.14
CA GLY A 83 -5.71 -9.89 3.20
C GLY A 83 -5.39 -11.38 3.09
N TYR A 84 -4.38 -11.81 3.85
CA TYR A 84 -3.97 -13.21 3.91
C TYR A 84 -3.46 -13.59 5.30
N LEU A 85 -4.05 -14.62 5.91
CA LEU A 85 -3.48 -15.40 7.01
C LEU A 85 -2.41 -16.35 6.47
N ASP A 86 -1.16 -15.88 6.43
CA ASP A 86 -0.05 -16.63 5.81
C ASP A 86 0.67 -17.56 6.77
N VAL A 87 0.66 -17.23 8.06
CA VAL A 87 1.16 -18.09 9.13
C VAL A 87 0.00 -18.40 10.06
N ASP A 88 -0.23 -19.70 10.24
CA ASP A 88 -1.21 -20.23 11.18
C ASP A 88 -0.59 -21.46 11.84
N MET A 89 -0.65 -21.48 13.17
CA MET A 89 0.21 -22.29 14.01
C MET A 89 -0.60 -22.95 15.11
N ASN A 90 -0.18 -24.17 15.43
CA ASN A 90 -0.78 -25.04 16.42
C ASN A 90 -2.11 -25.70 16.01
N VAL A 91 -2.45 -25.74 14.71
CA VAL A 91 -3.52 -26.63 14.20
C VAL A 91 -3.31 -28.10 14.60
N GLY A 92 -2.04 -28.52 14.67
CA GLY A 92 -1.63 -29.85 15.13
C GLY A 92 -0.98 -29.83 16.51
N ASP A 93 -0.65 -31.00 17.02
CA ASP A 93 0.01 -31.18 18.33
C ASP A 93 1.53 -31.44 18.20
N SER A 94 2.04 -31.47 16.97
CA SER A 94 3.42 -31.77 16.61
C SER A 94 3.72 -31.40 15.15
N GLY A 95 5.00 -31.46 14.75
CA GLY A 95 5.42 -31.24 13.36
C GLY A 95 5.63 -29.78 12.99
N LYS A 96 5.64 -29.50 11.67
CA LYS A 96 6.09 -28.20 11.12
C LYS A 96 5.19 -27.00 11.43
N ARG A 97 3.92 -27.22 11.80
CA ARG A 97 2.96 -26.17 12.17
C ARG A 97 2.66 -26.17 13.67
N PHE A 98 3.61 -26.63 14.49
CA PHE A 98 3.48 -26.67 15.94
C PHE A 98 4.67 -25.98 16.59
N SER A 99 4.41 -25.21 17.64
CA SER A 99 5.44 -24.58 18.47
C SER A 99 4.94 -24.35 19.89
N LEU A 100 5.88 -24.30 20.85
CA LEU A 100 5.63 -23.72 22.18
C LEU A 100 5.84 -22.20 22.19
N GLU A 101 6.40 -21.66 21.11
CA GLU A 101 6.54 -20.23 20.83
C GLU A 101 5.83 -19.83 19.52
N PRO A 102 4.52 -20.13 19.39
CA PRO A 102 3.77 -19.93 18.17
C PRO A 102 3.58 -18.46 17.79
N VAL A 103 3.24 -18.26 16.52
CA VAL A 103 2.85 -16.99 15.92
C VAL A 103 1.78 -17.25 14.86
N GLU A 104 0.75 -16.40 14.81
CA GLU A 104 -0.12 -16.28 13.65
C GLU A 104 0.01 -14.89 13.05
N ASN A 105 -0.23 -14.77 11.74
CA ASN A 105 -0.05 -13.51 11.02
C ASN A 105 -1.07 -13.31 9.91
N ILE A 106 -1.80 -12.19 9.97
CA ILE A 106 -2.63 -11.70 8.87
C ILE A 106 -2.05 -10.38 8.37
N PHE A 107 -1.86 -10.25 7.06
CA PHE A 107 -1.42 -9.00 6.46
C PHE A 107 -2.28 -8.59 5.27
N TRP A 108 -2.33 -7.28 5.02
CA TRP A 108 -2.91 -6.65 3.84
C TRP A 108 -1.85 -5.76 3.21
N LYS A 109 -1.43 -6.09 1.98
CA LYS A 109 -0.57 -5.20 1.17
C LYS A 109 -1.31 -3.94 0.73
N THR A 110 -2.61 -4.06 0.49
CA THR A 110 -3.50 -2.98 0.09
C THR A 110 -4.84 -3.18 0.80
N PRO A 111 -5.00 -2.71 2.05
CA PRO A 111 -6.21 -2.94 2.83
C PRO A 111 -7.39 -2.18 2.19
N PRO A 112 -8.54 -2.84 1.91
CA PRO A 112 -9.71 -2.13 1.42
C PRO A 112 -10.31 -1.17 2.45
N PRO A 113 -11.03 -0.14 1.98
CA PRO A 113 -11.94 0.66 2.81
C PRO A 113 -12.82 -0.20 3.70
N GLY A 114 -12.92 0.09 4.99
CA GLY A 114 -13.83 -0.66 5.84
C GLY A 114 -13.56 -0.56 7.33
N LYS A 115 -14.38 -1.25 8.11
CA LYS A 115 -14.17 -1.43 9.55
C LYS A 115 -13.56 -2.80 9.78
N TYR A 116 -12.48 -2.85 10.55
CA TYR A 116 -11.72 -4.04 10.85
C TYR A 116 -11.87 -4.34 12.33
N LYS A 117 -12.07 -5.61 12.65
CA LYS A 117 -12.03 -6.15 14.01
C LYS A 117 -11.05 -7.31 14.02
N ILE A 118 -9.96 -7.14 14.75
CA ILE A 118 -8.93 -8.16 14.96
C ILE A 118 -9.14 -8.76 16.34
N TYR A 119 -9.28 -10.08 16.40
CA TYR A 119 -9.59 -10.79 17.64
C TYR A 119 -8.93 -12.16 17.68
N VAL A 120 -8.83 -12.70 18.88
CA VAL A 120 -8.26 -14.02 19.16
C VAL A 120 -9.39 -14.93 19.62
N GLU A 121 -9.44 -16.13 19.06
CA GLU A 121 -10.36 -17.21 19.46
C GLU A 121 -9.57 -18.37 20.11
N ASN A 122 -10.19 -19.04 21.09
CA ASN A 122 -9.67 -20.30 21.63
C ASN A 122 -10.21 -21.44 20.76
N ALA A 123 -9.42 -21.88 19.79
CA ALA A 123 -9.80 -22.96 18.88
C ALA A 123 -9.73 -24.33 19.57
N GLY A 124 -8.75 -24.49 20.46
CA GLY A 124 -8.60 -25.71 21.25
C GLY A 124 -7.52 -25.59 22.31
N THR A 125 -7.91 -25.74 23.57
CA THR A 125 -6.94 -25.82 24.66
C THR A 125 -6.31 -27.20 24.70
N LYS A 126 -4.98 -27.24 24.63
CA LYS A 126 -4.24 -28.49 24.69
C LYS A 126 -3.65 -28.72 26.07
N SER A 127 -3.71 -29.95 26.54
CA SER A 127 -3.00 -30.40 27.72
C SER A 127 -2.50 -31.84 27.51
N HIS A 128 -1.37 -32.17 28.12
CA HIS A 128 -0.82 -33.52 28.08
C HIS A 128 0.09 -33.75 29.30
N PRO A 129 0.05 -34.92 29.96
CA PRO A 129 0.86 -35.20 31.16
C PRO A 129 2.38 -34.98 30.99
N THR A 130 2.92 -35.34 29.82
CA THR A 130 4.38 -35.32 29.58
C THR A 130 4.84 -34.63 28.29
N LYS A 131 4.01 -34.53 27.25
CA LYS A 131 4.41 -34.15 25.87
C LYS A 131 5.05 -32.77 25.77
N TRP A 132 4.64 -31.82 26.61
CA TRP A 132 5.13 -30.44 26.60
C TRP A 132 5.72 -30.03 27.95
N GLY A 133 6.20 -31.00 28.72
CA GLY A 133 6.68 -30.80 30.09
C GLY A 133 5.55 -30.64 31.11
N SER A 134 5.93 -30.41 32.36
CA SER A 134 5.00 -30.36 33.51
C SER A 134 4.10 -29.11 33.55
N LYS A 135 4.34 -28.13 32.69
CA LYS A 135 3.61 -26.85 32.68
C LYS A 135 2.21 -26.94 32.06
N TYR A 136 2.00 -27.87 31.11
CA TYR A 136 0.78 -27.92 30.30
C TYR A 136 -0.01 -29.22 30.53
N THR A 137 -0.15 -29.62 31.80
CA THR A 137 -0.79 -30.89 32.21
C THR A 137 -2.30 -30.79 32.43
N THR A 138 -2.86 -29.57 32.47
CA THR A 138 -4.28 -29.30 32.61
C THR A 138 -4.71 -28.15 31.70
N ASP A 139 -5.94 -28.21 31.20
CA ASP A 139 -6.65 -27.15 30.49
C ASP A 139 -7.05 -25.97 31.40
N LYS A 140 -7.15 -26.18 32.72
CA LYS A 140 -7.46 -25.15 33.73
C LYS A 140 -6.32 -24.17 33.98
N ARG A 141 -5.95 -23.43 32.94
CA ARG A 141 -4.91 -22.40 33.00
C ARG A 141 -5.29 -21.20 32.15
N MET A 142 -4.80 -20.04 32.57
CA MET A 142 -4.84 -18.85 31.74
C MET A 142 -3.69 -18.90 30.74
N ILE A 143 -4.00 -18.66 29.47
CA ILE A 143 -3.04 -18.65 28.36
C ILE A 143 -2.76 -17.20 27.97
N PRO A 144 -1.63 -16.60 28.39
CA PRO A 144 -1.31 -15.23 28.03
C PRO A 144 -0.93 -15.15 26.56
N PHE A 145 -1.44 -14.12 25.88
CA PHE A 145 -1.09 -13.82 24.51
C PHE A 145 -0.89 -12.32 24.30
N LYS A 146 -0.30 -11.97 23.17
CA LYS A 146 -0.18 -10.59 22.73
C LYS A 146 -0.44 -10.47 21.24
N VAL A 147 -1.22 -9.47 20.86
CA VAL A 147 -1.48 -9.09 19.47
C VAL A 147 -0.73 -7.80 19.17
N PHE A 148 -0.03 -7.79 18.06
CA PHE A 148 0.69 -6.65 17.51
C PHE A 148 -0.03 -6.21 16.24
N LEU A 149 -0.37 -4.93 16.16
CA LEU A 149 -0.98 -4.32 14.99
C LEU A 149 -0.03 -3.25 14.46
N ASN A 150 0.60 -3.52 13.33
CA ASN A 150 1.28 -2.50 12.53
C ASN A 150 0.28 -1.96 11.51
N LYS A 151 -0.07 -0.69 11.61
CA LYS A 151 -0.92 0.01 10.63
C LYS A 151 -0.19 1.28 10.19
N ASP A 152 0.11 1.38 8.90
CA ASP A 152 0.79 2.52 8.30
C ASP A 152 2.14 2.84 8.98
N GLY A 153 2.88 1.81 9.42
CA GLY A 153 4.15 1.94 10.14
C GLY A 153 4.03 2.21 11.63
N ALA A 154 2.83 2.45 12.15
CA ALA A 154 2.58 2.63 13.57
C ALA A 154 2.26 1.29 14.24
N MET A 155 3.17 0.83 15.10
CA MET A 155 3.00 -0.39 15.90
C MET A 155 2.15 -0.12 17.15
N LYS A 156 1.09 -0.88 17.34
CA LYS A 156 0.29 -0.95 18.56
C LYS A 156 0.29 -2.37 19.11
N THR A 157 0.08 -2.51 20.42
CA THR A 157 0.06 -3.83 21.07
C THR A 157 -1.12 -3.96 22.01
N PHE A 158 -1.69 -5.16 22.07
CA PHE A 158 -2.74 -5.56 23.02
C PHE A 158 -2.28 -6.82 23.73
N SER A 159 -2.39 -6.88 25.05
CA SER A 159 -2.09 -8.08 25.85
C SER A 159 -3.38 -8.65 26.41
N GLY A 160 -3.57 -9.96 26.27
CA GLY A 160 -4.76 -10.66 26.74
C GLY A 160 -4.41 -11.99 27.40
N LYS A 161 -5.43 -12.64 27.96
CA LYS A 161 -5.33 -14.00 28.51
C LYS A 161 -6.58 -14.78 28.12
N MET A 162 -6.39 -15.95 27.53
CA MET A 162 -7.46 -16.92 27.27
C MET A 162 -7.68 -17.79 28.49
N ASP A 163 -8.93 -18.13 28.82
CA ASP A 163 -9.21 -19.16 29.82
C ASP A 163 -9.28 -20.52 29.12
N GLY A 164 -8.31 -21.38 29.41
CA GLY A 164 -8.23 -22.71 28.81
C GLY A 164 -9.33 -23.67 29.28
N ALA A 165 -10.01 -23.38 30.39
CA ALA A 165 -11.15 -24.17 30.86
C ALA A 165 -12.47 -23.76 30.17
N CYS A 166 -12.49 -22.63 29.47
CA CYS A 166 -13.68 -22.15 28.78
C CYS A 166 -13.89 -22.96 27.50
N SER A 167 -14.86 -23.87 27.54
CA SER A 167 -15.18 -24.84 26.47
C SER A 167 -15.99 -24.26 25.32
N THR A 168 -16.45 -23.01 25.43
CA THR A 168 -17.06 -22.27 24.33
C THR A 168 -16.02 -21.34 23.74
N GLN A 169 -16.04 -21.17 22.41
CA GLN A 169 -15.20 -20.30 21.57
C GLN A 169 -15.03 -18.89 22.15
N GLN A 170 -14.23 -18.79 23.22
CA GLN A 170 -13.99 -17.54 23.90
C GLN A 170 -13.32 -16.65 22.86
N THR A 171 -13.82 -15.43 22.73
CA THR A 171 -13.30 -14.46 21.77
C THR A 171 -12.88 -13.22 22.52
N ILE A 172 -11.64 -12.77 22.29
CA ILE A 172 -11.13 -11.52 22.84
C ILE A 172 -10.76 -10.58 21.70
N VAL A 173 -11.49 -9.47 21.60
CA VAL A 173 -11.22 -8.43 20.60
C VAL A 173 -10.01 -7.61 21.03
N ALA A 174 -8.93 -7.71 20.25
CA ALA A 174 -7.69 -6.98 20.51
C ALA A 174 -7.73 -5.56 19.92
N PHE A 175 -8.25 -5.41 18.70
CA PHE A 175 -8.31 -4.12 18.02
C PHE A 175 -9.59 -3.97 17.20
N GLN A 176 -10.12 -2.75 17.19
CA GLN A 176 -11.11 -2.28 16.23
C GLN A 176 -10.63 -0.98 15.62
N PHE A 177 -10.65 -0.88 14.31
CA PHE A 177 -10.23 0.33 13.60
C PHE A 177 -10.94 0.45 12.26
N SER A 178 -10.97 1.66 11.72
CA SER A 178 -11.46 1.91 10.37
C SER A 178 -10.27 2.18 9.46
N VAL A 179 -10.26 1.54 8.30
CA VAL A 179 -9.50 2.01 7.15
C VAL A 179 -10.44 2.92 6.39
N ALA A 180 -10.13 4.22 6.42
CA ALA A 180 -10.86 5.18 5.61
C ALA A 180 -10.82 4.69 4.17
N GLY A 181 -11.93 4.82 3.46
CA GLY A 181 -11.95 4.48 2.06
C GLY A 181 -11.11 5.43 1.24
N SER A 182 -9.84 5.08 1.09
CA SER A 182 -9.02 5.43 -0.05
C SER A 182 -9.15 4.27 -1.03
N ALA A 183 -9.46 4.50 -2.30
CA ALA A 183 -9.29 3.44 -3.28
C ALA A 183 -7.90 2.80 -3.18
N ALA A 184 -7.83 1.57 -3.66
CA ALA A 184 -6.60 0.81 -3.78
C ALA A 184 -5.44 1.63 -4.40
N PRO A 185 -4.20 1.20 -4.14
CA PRO A 185 -3.13 1.98 -3.52
C PRO A 185 -2.57 3.12 -4.39
N GLY A 186 -3.33 4.20 -4.51
CA GLY A 186 -2.82 5.58 -4.56
C GLY A 186 -3.52 6.30 -3.42
N THR A 187 -2.77 6.93 -2.52
CA THR A 187 -3.30 7.57 -1.31
C THR A 187 -4.55 8.41 -1.61
N GLY A 188 -5.71 7.94 -1.15
CA GLY A 188 -6.95 8.67 -1.30
C GLY A 188 -6.89 9.97 -0.50
N GLY A 189 -6.57 11.08 -1.14
CA GLY A 189 -7.03 12.41 -0.74
C GLY A 189 -6.56 13.04 0.54
N GLY A 190 -5.36 12.66 0.95
CA GLY A 190 -4.53 13.44 1.87
C GLY A 190 -3.03 13.29 1.58
N GLY A 191 -2.68 12.66 0.46
CA GLY A 191 -1.29 12.40 0.07
C GLY A 191 -0.58 13.66 -0.43
N ASN A 192 0.74 13.57 -0.56
CA ASN A 192 1.52 14.63 -1.16
C ASN A 192 1.49 14.46 -2.69
N TYR A 193 1.13 15.51 -3.42
CA TYR A 193 1.05 15.47 -4.87
C TYR A 193 2.11 16.36 -5.51
N ILE A 194 2.80 15.83 -6.50
CA ILE A 194 3.63 16.60 -7.42
C ILE A 194 2.79 16.92 -8.66
N VAL A 195 2.83 18.17 -9.08
CA VAL A 195 2.24 18.60 -10.35
C VAL A 195 3.29 18.43 -11.45
N PHE A 196 2.99 17.63 -12.47
CA PHE A 196 3.82 17.59 -13.66
C PHE A 196 3.38 18.69 -14.64
N PRO A 197 4.32 19.50 -15.16
CA PRO A 197 4.02 20.45 -16.21
C PRO A 197 3.40 19.74 -17.43
N PRO A 198 2.39 20.32 -18.09
CA PRO A 198 1.82 19.73 -19.29
C PRO A 198 2.84 19.59 -20.43
N GLU A 199 2.86 18.43 -21.09
CA GLU A 199 3.76 18.17 -22.23
C GLU A 199 3.17 18.69 -23.56
N THR A 200 4.04 19.04 -24.50
CA THR A 200 3.64 19.54 -25.84
C THR A 200 3.32 18.43 -26.84
N SER A 201 3.69 17.17 -26.54
CA SER A 201 3.38 15.95 -27.27
C SER A 201 2.68 14.92 -26.40
N ASN A 202 2.16 13.83 -26.99
CA ASN A 202 1.68 12.69 -26.21
C ASN A 202 2.79 12.18 -25.30
N THR A 203 2.41 11.74 -24.10
CA THR A 203 3.32 11.15 -23.12
C THR A 203 2.63 9.99 -22.41
N THR A 204 3.33 9.33 -21.48
CA THR A 204 2.78 8.33 -20.57
C THR A 204 3.22 8.60 -19.14
N PHE A 205 2.56 7.99 -18.16
CA PHE A 205 3.04 8.07 -16.77
C PHE A 205 4.45 7.50 -16.62
N LYS A 206 4.79 6.44 -17.36
CA LYS A 206 6.14 5.87 -17.41
C LYS A 206 7.17 6.89 -17.88
N ASP A 207 6.86 7.64 -18.94
CA ASP A 207 7.75 8.67 -19.47
C ASP A 207 7.91 9.84 -18.50
N LEU A 208 6.80 10.30 -17.90
CA LEU A 208 6.80 11.37 -16.89
C LEU A 208 7.58 10.97 -15.63
N CYS A 209 7.34 9.78 -15.11
CA CYS A 209 8.07 9.23 -13.96
C CYS A 209 9.58 9.18 -14.25
N SER A 210 9.96 8.69 -15.43
CA SER A 210 11.37 8.62 -15.84
C SER A 210 12.00 10.02 -15.97
N LYS A 211 11.30 10.96 -16.60
CA LYS A 211 11.74 12.35 -16.79
C LYS A 211 11.94 13.08 -15.47
N HIS A 212 11.01 12.89 -14.53
CA HIS A 212 11.02 13.56 -13.23
C HIS A 212 11.72 12.75 -12.13
N ARG A 213 12.29 11.58 -12.46
CA ARG A 213 13.01 10.68 -11.53
C ARG A 213 12.16 10.22 -10.34
N ILE A 214 10.87 9.96 -10.58
CA ILE A 214 9.92 9.46 -9.59
C ILE A 214 9.62 7.99 -9.90
N ALA A 215 9.57 7.15 -8.88
CA ALA A 215 9.20 5.76 -9.04
C ALA A 215 7.70 5.60 -9.33
N TRP A 216 7.35 4.79 -10.34
CA TRP A 216 5.96 4.47 -10.62
C TRP A 216 5.38 3.56 -9.52
N LYS A 217 4.23 3.94 -8.98
CA LYS A 217 3.38 3.09 -8.14
C LYS A 217 2.03 2.91 -8.83
N VAL A 218 1.53 1.69 -8.89
CA VAL A 218 0.22 1.43 -9.51
C VAL A 218 -0.85 2.21 -8.75
N GLY A 219 -1.57 3.10 -9.46
CA GLY A 219 -2.63 3.92 -8.88
C GLY A 219 -2.19 5.30 -8.40
N SER A 220 -0.90 5.67 -8.49
CA SER A 220 -0.43 6.99 -8.03
C SER A 220 -0.59 8.11 -9.07
N GLY A 221 -0.92 7.76 -10.32
CA GLY A 221 -1.04 8.71 -11.42
C GLY A 221 -2.47 9.21 -11.61
N PHE A 222 -2.65 10.54 -11.66
CA PHE A 222 -3.93 11.19 -11.96
C PHE A 222 -3.76 12.14 -13.15
N TYR A 223 -4.67 12.07 -14.12
CA TYR A 223 -4.62 12.95 -15.30
C TYR A 223 -5.96 13.67 -15.44
N ALA A 224 -5.89 14.93 -15.85
CA ALA A 224 -7.08 15.72 -16.07
C ALA A 224 -7.91 15.15 -17.24
N VAL A 225 -9.22 15.14 -17.07
CA VAL A 225 -10.15 14.67 -18.11
C VAL A 225 -10.12 15.67 -19.27
N ALA A 226 -9.37 15.32 -20.31
CA ALA A 226 -9.16 16.14 -21.50
C ALA A 226 -10.05 15.74 -22.69
N ARG A 227 -10.72 14.58 -22.60
CA ARG A 227 -11.62 14.01 -23.61
C ARG A 227 -12.69 13.17 -22.90
N PRO A 228 -13.82 12.83 -23.57
CA PRO A 228 -14.77 11.87 -23.02
C PRO A 228 -14.06 10.56 -22.62
N GLU A 229 -14.15 10.23 -21.34
CA GLU A 229 -13.48 9.10 -20.71
C GLU A 229 -14.50 8.23 -20.00
N LYS A 230 -14.33 6.91 -20.11
CA LYS A 230 -15.05 5.95 -19.28
C LYS A 230 -14.42 5.91 -17.88
N ILE A 231 -15.15 6.41 -16.90
CA ILE A 231 -14.74 6.46 -15.48
C ILE A 231 -15.41 5.28 -14.78
N GLN A 232 -14.62 4.23 -14.55
CA GLN A 232 -15.06 3.05 -13.79
C GLN A 232 -15.37 3.41 -12.34
N SER A 233 -16.31 2.70 -11.73
CA SER A 233 -16.78 2.93 -10.36
C SER A 233 -15.69 2.85 -9.30
N TYR A 234 -14.61 2.10 -9.57
CA TYR A 234 -13.49 1.89 -8.65
C TYR A 234 -12.36 2.92 -8.79
N LYS A 235 -12.40 3.83 -9.77
CA LYS A 235 -11.34 4.84 -9.97
C LYS A 235 -11.51 6.02 -9.03
N GLU A 236 -10.39 6.53 -8.52
CA GLU A 236 -10.38 7.77 -7.74
C GLU A 236 -10.48 9.02 -8.59
N MET A 237 -10.93 10.09 -7.93
CA MET A 237 -11.12 11.40 -8.53
C MET A 237 -10.62 12.53 -7.63
N LEU A 238 -10.07 13.56 -8.28
CA LEU A 238 -9.70 14.83 -7.66
C LEU A 238 -10.38 15.94 -8.46
N LEU A 239 -11.15 16.79 -7.81
CA LEU A 239 -11.78 17.94 -8.44
C LEU A 239 -11.11 19.22 -7.93
N GLN A 240 -10.34 19.88 -8.79
CA GLN A 240 -9.73 21.16 -8.51
C GLN A 240 -10.73 22.29 -8.80
N ASN A 241 -10.95 23.17 -7.84
CA ASN A 241 -11.44 24.52 -8.11
C ASN A 241 -10.24 25.36 -8.56
N VAL A 242 -10.22 25.76 -9.82
CA VAL A 242 -9.05 26.37 -10.44
C VAL A 242 -8.75 27.75 -9.85
N LYS A 243 -9.79 28.57 -9.60
CA LYS A 243 -9.61 29.91 -9.04
C LYS A 243 -9.15 29.89 -7.59
N ALA A 244 -9.70 28.98 -6.78
CA ALA A 244 -9.38 28.89 -5.37
C ALA A 244 -8.12 28.04 -5.09
N ASP A 245 -7.60 27.34 -6.11
CA ASP A 245 -6.57 26.30 -6.01
C ASP A 245 -6.84 25.29 -4.87
N LYS A 246 -8.10 24.87 -4.75
CA LYS A 246 -8.56 23.91 -3.74
C LYS A 246 -9.01 22.63 -4.39
N PHE A 247 -8.67 21.50 -3.77
CA PHE A 247 -9.05 20.18 -4.24
C PHE A 247 -10.15 19.58 -3.35
N THR A 248 -11.20 19.10 -3.99
CA THR A 248 -12.11 18.11 -3.43
C THR A 248 -11.54 16.74 -3.78
N VAL A 249 -11.26 15.90 -2.79
CA VAL A 249 -10.70 14.57 -3.04
C VAL A 249 -11.67 13.45 -2.70
N GLY A 250 -11.60 12.41 -3.53
CA GLY A 250 -12.32 11.17 -3.36
C GLY A 250 -13.50 11.11 -4.31
N GLN A 251 -13.84 9.90 -4.73
CA GLN A 251 -14.95 9.65 -5.63
C GLN A 251 -16.27 10.29 -5.14
N GLY A 252 -16.71 9.98 -3.92
CA GLY A 252 -18.00 10.43 -3.37
C GLY A 252 -18.12 11.96 -3.29
N PRO A 253 -17.16 12.67 -2.67
CA PRO A 253 -17.15 14.14 -2.64
C PRO A 253 -17.13 14.77 -4.03
N CYS A 254 -16.34 14.25 -4.97
CA CYS A 254 -16.31 14.76 -6.35
C CYS A 254 -17.66 14.57 -7.05
N ARG A 255 -18.30 13.40 -6.92
CA ARG A 255 -19.62 13.12 -7.49
C ARG A 255 -20.68 14.03 -6.91
N LYS A 256 -20.69 14.21 -5.59
CA LYS A 256 -21.59 15.14 -4.91
C LYS A 256 -21.40 16.57 -5.41
N ALA A 257 -20.15 17.01 -5.59
CA ALA A 257 -19.84 18.35 -6.09
C ALA A 257 -20.24 18.58 -7.55
N LEU A 258 -20.25 17.50 -8.35
CA LEU A 258 -20.62 17.53 -9.77
C LEU A 258 -22.08 17.16 -10.04
N GLY A 259 -22.82 16.70 -9.02
CA GLY A 259 -24.18 16.18 -9.20
C GLY A 259 -24.26 14.88 -10.00
N TRP A 260 -23.22 14.03 -9.93
CA TRP A 260 -23.14 12.78 -10.69
C TRP A 260 -23.64 11.59 -9.86
N PRO A 261 -24.33 10.60 -10.48
CA PRO A 261 -24.76 9.40 -9.78
C PRO A 261 -23.56 8.52 -9.39
N ASP A 262 -23.78 7.53 -8.53
CA ASP A 262 -22.78 6.49 -8.25
C ASP A 262 -22.64 5.50 -9.41
N GLY A 263 -21.55 4.74 -9.43
CA GLY A 263 -21.28 3.72 -10.44
C GLY A 263 -20.43 4.19 -11.62
N GLU A 264 -20.42 3.41 -12.69
CA GLU A 264 -19.61 3.68 -13.89
C GLU A 264 -20.24 4.77 -14.76
N LEU A 265 -19.41 5.70 -15.25
CA LEU A 265 -19.86 6.86 -16.03
C LEU A 265 -19.03 7.04 -17.30
N LYS A 266 -19.56 7.77 -18.28
CA LYS A 266 -18.76 8.33 -19.37
C LYS A 266 -18.89 9.86 -19.35
N MET A 267 -17.81 10.53 -18.97
CA MET A 267 -17.78 11.99 -18.77
C MET A 267 -16.59 12.60 -19.51
N GLY A 268 -16.76 13.80 -20.03
CA GLY A 268 -15.73 14.59 -20.69
C GLY A 268 -15.61 16.00 -20.10
N PRO A 269 -14.75 16.84 -20.71
CA PRO A 269 -14.51 18.20 -20.23
C PRO A 269 -15.77 19.07 -20.09
N LYS A 270 -16.77 18.83 -20.95
CA LYS A 270 -18.03 19.58 -20.98
C LYS A 270 -18.98 19.25 -19.82
N ASP A 271 -18.81 18.08 -19.22
CA ASP A 271 -19.67 17.59 -18.13
C ASP A 271 -19.16 18.06 -16.76
N ILE A 272 -17.98 18.69 -16.73
CA ILE A 272 -17.34 19.21 -15.52
C ILE A 272 -17.79 20.66 -15.33
N LYS A 273 -18.18 21.01 -14.10
CA LYS A 273 -18.60 22.36 -13.72
C LYS A 273 -17.57 23.42 -14.15
N GLU A 274 -18.06 24.56 -14.65
CA GLU A 274 -17.22 25.71 -14.97
C GLU A 274 -16.36 26.15 -13.76
N GLY A 275 -15.17 26.68 -14.01
CA GLY A 275 -14.12 26.93 -13.02
C GLY A 275 -13.47 25.68 -12.39
N HIS A 276 -13.87 24.47 -12.77
CA HIS A 276 -13.31 23.23 -12.19
C HIS A 276 -12.54 22.38 -13.21
N ARG A 277 -11.64 21.55 -12.66
CA ARG A 277 -10.83 20.58 -13.39
C ARG A 277 -10.87 19.24 -12.67
N LEU A 278 -11.38 18.21 -13.34
CA LEU A 278 -11.43 16.85 -12.80
C LEU A 278 -10.20 16.07 -13.24
N PHE A 279 -9.53 15.42 -12.29
CA PHE A 279 -8.51 14.42 -12.53
C PHE A 279 -9.04 13.04 -12.17
N VAL A 280 -8.69 12.06 -12.99
CA VAL A 280 -9.09 10.66 -12.81
C VAL A 280 -7.84 9.81 -12.65
N GLN A 281 -7.88 8.88 -11.69
CA GLN A 281 -6.79 7.95 -11.43
C GLN A 281 -6.52 7.00 -12.60
N SER A 282 -5.26 6.65 -12.80
CA SER A 282 -4.81 5.58 -13.68
C SER A 282 -4.02 4.52 -12.92
N THR A 283 -4.34 3.26 -13.21
CA THR A 283 -3.57 2.09 -12.74
C THR A 283 -2.48 1.66 -13.74
N SER A 284 -2.39 2.30 -14.92
CA SER A 284 -1.46 1.92 -15.98
C SER A 284 -0.36 2.95 -16.17
N ALA A 285 0.90 2.52 -16.01
CA ALA A 285 2.08 3.33 -16.33
C ALA A 285 2.11 3.73 -17.82
N ASN A 286 1.56 2.90 -18.70
CA ASN A 286 1.57 3.09 -20.15
C ASN A 286 0.34 3.87 -20.65
N ARG A 287 -0.47 4.45 -19.76
CA ARG A 287 -1.62 5.26 -20.15
C ARG A 287 -1.16 6.43 -21.00
N VAL A 288 -1.67 6.53 -22.22
CA VAL A 288 -1.38 7.64 -23.12
C VAL A 288 -2.09 8.90 -22.62
N ILE A 289 -1.30 9.92 -22.33
CA ILE A 289 -1.74 11.23 -21.87
C ILE A 289 -1.63 12.21 -23.05
N PRO A 290 -2.72 12.90 -23.42
CA PRO A 290 -2.71 13.88 -24.51
C PRO A 290 -1.82 15.09 -24.20
N PRO A 291 -1.35 15.83 -25.22
CA PRO A 291 -0.60 17.06 -25.01
C PRO A 291 -1.44 18.10 -24.29
N GLY A 292 -0.82 18.92 -23.44
CA GLY A 292 -1.50 19.96 -22.65
C GLY A 292 -2.39 19.43 -21.54
N THR A 293 -2.29 18.14 -21.18
CA THR A 293 -3.08 17.56 -20.08
C THR A 293 -2.32 17.69 -18.77
N HIS A 294 -2.95 18.30 -17.76
CA HIS A 294 -2.39 18.36 -16.41
C HIS A 294 -2.35 16.98 -15.78
N VAL A 295 -1.26 16.72 -15.07
CA VAL A 295 -1.02 15.45 -14.39
C VAL A 295 -0.62 15.72 -12.96
N LEU A 296 -1.28 15.02 -12.04
CA LEU A 296 -0.90 14.96 -10.65
C LEU A 296 -0.31 13.58 -10.39
N PHE A 297 0.79 13.55 -9.66
CA PHE A 297 1.43 12.32 -9.28
C PHE A 297 1.58 12.27 -7.78
N GLU A 298 1.01 11.22 -7.21
CA GLU A 298 1.01 11.01 -5.79
C GLU A 298 2.30 10.36 -5.32
N VAL A 299 2.88 10.93 -4.27
CA VAL A 299 4.18 10.55 -3.74
C VAL A 299 4.19 10.49 -2.22
N THR A 300 5.21 9.85 -1.65
CA THR A 300 5.41 9.85 -0.19
C THR A 300 5.82 11.24 0.32
N ALA A 301 5.75 11.46 1.64
CA ALA A 301 6.17 12.72 2.24
C ALA A 301 7.65 13.02 2.02
N GLU A 302 8.51 12.00 2.06
CA GLU A 302 9.94 12.12 1.81
C GLU A 302 10.20 12.51 0.36
N GLU A 303 9.48 11.89 -0.58
CA GLU A 303 9.65 12.15 -2.00
C GLU A 303 9.10 13.53 -2.39
N TYR A 304 8.01 13.95 -1.76
CA TYR A 304 7.49 15.32 -1.88
C TYR A 304 8.48 16.35 -1.36
N ALA A 305 9.12 16.10 -0.21
CA ALA A 305 10.10 17.01 0.37
C ALA A 305 11.30 17.24 -0.58
N LYS A 306 11.74 16.21 -1.31
CA LYS A 306 12.81 16.32 -2.33
C LYS A 306 12.40 17.12 -3.56
N HIS A 307 11.12 17.09 -3.91
CA HIS A 307 10.56 17.71 -5.11
C HIS A 307 9.86 19.05 -4.85
N LYS A 308 9.84 19.50 -3.60
CA LYS A 308 9.32 20.80 -3.18
C LYS A 308 10.22 21.92 -3.70
N LYS A 309 10.09 22.26 -4.98
CA LYS A 309 10.58 23.55 -5.48
C LYS A 309 9.68 24.65 -4.93
N ALA A 310 10.28 25.80 -4.58
CA ALA A 310 9.55 26.99 -4.18
C ALA A 310 8.46 27.31 -5.22
N ARG A 311 7.26 27.64 -4.74
CA ARG A 311 6.08 28.01 -5.54
C ARG A 311 6.49 28.95 -6.69
N SER A 312 6.48 28.41 -7.89
CA SER A 312 6.61 29.13 -9.15
C SER A 312 5.61 28.41 -10.05
N THR A 313 4.37 28.88 -10.17
CA THR A 313 4.01 30.03 -10.99
C THR A 313 2.67 30.63 -10.53
N LYS A 314 2.46 31.93 -10.73
CA LYS A 314 1.14 32.56 -10.63
C LYS A 314 0.22 31.92 -11.69
N TYR A 315 -0.87 31.33 -11.23
CA TYR A 315 -1.82 30.53 -12.00
C TYR A 315 -3.01 31.36 -12.52
N GLU A 316 -2.81 32.65 -12.80
CA GLU A 316 -3.92 33.58 -13.07
C GLU A 316 -4.56 33.44 -14.46
N ASP A 317 -3.93 32.71 -15.40
CA ASP A 317 -4.41 32.62 -16.80
C ASP A 317 -4.93 31.23 -17.25
N GLU A 318 -4.90 30.18 -16.41
CA GLU A 318 -5.31 28.84 -16.87
C GLU A 318 -6.81 28.57 -16.68
N THR A 319 -7.65 28.96 -17.64
CA THR A 319 -9.07 28.56 -17.66
C THR A 319 -9.24 27.18 -18.30
N HIS A 320 -9.66 26.19 -17.50
CA HIS A 320 -10.06 24.84 -17.93
C HIS A 320 -8.99 24.03 -18.66
N THR A 321 -9.01 22.70 -18.50
CA THR A 321 -8.21 21.84 -19.39
C THR A 321 -8.78 21.90 -20.80
N THR A 322 -8.24 22.79 -21.62
CA THR A 322 -8.39 22.72 -23.07
C THR A 322 -7.48 21.60 -23.58
N GLY A 323 -7.87 20.35 -23.35
CA GLY A 323 -7.39 19.26 -24.19
C GLY A 323 -7.67 19.65 -25.64
N LYS A 324 -6.63 19.96 -26.42
CA LYS A 324 -6.70 20.60 -27.75
C LYS A 324 -7.97 20.28 -28.55
N SER A 325 -9.02 21.08 -28.34
CA SER A 325 -10.06 21.35 -29.33
C SER A 325 -9.77 22.64 -30.11
N GLY A 326 -8.81 23.46 -29.64
CA GLY A 326 -8.47 24.76 -30.21
C GLY A 326 -7.48 24.78 -31.39
N MET A 327 -7.39 23.73 -32.21
CA MET A 327 -6.74 23.87 -33.52
C MET A 327 -7.82 24.19 -34.56
N THR A 328 -7.70 25.37 -35.20
CA THR A 328 -8.46 25.68 -36.42
C THR A 328 -8.27 24.54 -37.43
N ALA A 329 -9.23 24.34 -38.33
CA ALA A 329 -9.14 23.29 -39.36
C ALA A 329 -7.80 23.36 -40.13
N ALA A 330 -7.28 24.57 -40.34
CA ALA A 330 -5.96 24.83 -40.94
C ALA A 330 -4.79 24.29 -40.09
N ALA A 331 -4.82 24.48 -38.76
CA ALA A 331 -3.79 23.98 -37.86
C ALA A 331 -3.80 22.44 -37.75
N LYS A 332 -4.99 21.81 -37.81
CA LYS A 332 -5.13 20.34 -37.93
C LYS A 332 -4.57 19.81 -39.25
N ALA A 333 -4.83 20.51 -40.36
CA ALA A 333 -4.30 20.14 -41.67
C ALA A 333 -2.77 20.23 -41.71
N ALA A 334 -2.19 21.30 -41.16
CA ALA A 334 -0.73 21.49 -41.09
C ALA A 334 -0.03 20.43 -40.22
N ALA A 335 -0.62 20.05 -39.08
CA ALA A 335 -0.09 19.00 -38.22
C ALA A 335 -0.14 17.61 -38.89
N LYS A 336 -1.25 17.30 -39.59
CA LYS A 336 -1.40 16.06 -40.36
C LYS A 336 -0.42 15.99 -41.53
N ALA A 337 -0.14 17.13 -42.18
CA ALA A 337 0.87 17.24 -43.23
C ALA A 337 2.29 17.02 -42.69
N LYS A 338 2.65 17.64 -41.55
CA LYS A 338 3.96 17.44 -40.90
C LYS A 338 4.16 16.00 -40.42
N ALA A 339 3.12 15.34 -39.93
CA ALA A 339 3.17 13.93 -39.53
C ALA A 339 3.36 12.99 -40.74
N LYS A 340 2.67 13.24 -41.86
CA LYS A 340 2.86 12.49 -43.12
C LYS A 340 4.26 12.71 -43.72
N ALA A 341 4.82 13.92 -43.61
CA ALA A 341 6.17 14.21 -44.07
C ALA A 341 7.23 13.47 -43.23
N LYS A 342 7.10 13.42 -41.90
CA LYS A 342 7.98 12.63 -41.02
C LYS A 342 7.84 11.12 -41.23
N GLY A 343 6.65 10.63 -41.58
CA GLY A 343 6.42 9.23 -41.94
C GLY A 343 7.10 8.83 -43.26
N LYS A 344 7.01 9.69 -44.29
CA LYS A 344 7.70 9.47 -45.58
C LYS A 344 9.23 9.55 -45.47
N ALA A 345 9.77 10.42 -44.61
CA ALA A 345 11.22 10.52 -44.40
C ALA A 345 11.84 9.29 -43.69
N LYS A 346 11.03 8.49 -42.95
CA LYS A 346 11.48 7.24 -42.32
C LYS A 346 11.31 5.99 -43.21
N ALA A 347 10.72 6.13 -44.40
CA ALA A 347 10.41 5.03 -45.31
C ALA A 347 11.15 5.12 -46.65
N ALA A 348 12.24 5.90 -46.75
CA ALA A 348 13.14 5.83 -47.90
C ALA A 348 13.98 4.54 -47.80
N PRO A 349 14.08 3.72 -48.87
CA PRO A 349 14.75 2.43 -48.82
C PRO A 349 16.27 2.62 -48.68
N LYS A 350 16.90 1.82 -47.80
CA LYS A 350 18.36 1.69 -47.75
C LYS A 350 18.86 1.20 -49.11
N ALA A 351 19.66 2.02 -49.78
CA ALA A 351 20.37 1.62 -50.99
C ALA A 351 21.27 0.41 -50.67
N ARG A 352 21.13 -0.64 -51.49
CA ARG A 352 21.92 -1.87 -51.46
C ARG A 352 23.33 -1.55 -51.93
N ALA A 353 24.33 -1.76 -51.07
CA ALA A 353 25.73 -1.64 -51.44
C ALA A 353 26.07 -2.67 -52.52
N ALA A 354 26.64 -2.20 -53.63
CA ALA A 354 27.18 -3.04 -54.70
C ALA A 354 28.44 -3.76 -54.23
N ALA A 355 28.55 -5.05 -54.55
CA ALA A 355 29.75 -5.85 -54.34
C ALA A 355 30.88 -5.40 -55.29
N PRO A 356 32.15 -5.47 -54.89
CA PRO A 356 33.27 -5.08 -55.74
C PRO A 356 33.52 -6.12 -56.85
N PRO A 357 34.10 -5.71 -57.99
CA PRO A 357 34.31 -6.62 -59.12
C PRO A 357 35.45 -7.59 -58.82
N ALA A 358 35.27 -8.82 -59.30
CA ALA A 358 36.33 -9.84 -59.37
C ALA A 358 37.49 -9.31 -60.22
N ARG A 359 38.71 -9.48 -59.71
CA ARG A 359 39.94 -9.28 -60.48
C ARG A 359 40.45 -10.65 -60.95
N ALA A 360 40.93 -10.65 -62.18
CA ALA A 360 41.38 -11.78 -63.00
C ALA A 360 42.36 -12.73 -62.33
#